data_AF-A0A3B8R376-F1
#
_entry.id   AF-A0A3B8R376-F1
#
_cell.length_a   1.000
_cell.length_b   1.000
_cell.length_c   1.000
_cell.angle_alpha   90.00
_cell.angle_beta   90.00
_cell.angle_gamma   90.00
#
_symmetry.space_group_name_H-M   'P 1'
#
loop_
_entity.id
_entity.type
_entity.pdbx_description
1 polymer ?
#
loop_
_entity_poly.entity_id
_entity_poly.type
_entity_poly.pdbx_seq_one_letter_code
_entity_poly.pdbx_strand_id
1 'polypeptide(L)'
;ELPSDKKYVSDYPELVAEWHPSKNGNLLPDKFHVGSHEKVWWECSKGYEWLTELGCELAGVQAVQNVQELWLLLIARHIWS
;
A
#
# COMPACT_ATOMS: atom_id res chain seq x y z
N GLU A 1 29.94 -5.95 13.20
CA GLU A 1 29.28 -4.83 12.50
C GLU A 1 28.09 -5.43 11.76
N LEU A 2 26.86 -5.09 12.16
CA LEU A 2 25.64 -5.66 11.58
C LEU A 2 25.19 -4.78 10.41
N PRO A 3 24.70 -5.34 9.29
CA PRO A 3 24.48 -4.58 8.07
C PRO A 3 23.38 -3.54 8.31
N SER A 4 23.75 -2.27 8.12
CA SER A 4 22.97 -1.08 8.42
C SER A 4 21.98 -0.73 7.28
N ASP A 5 21.29 -1.73 6.72
CA ASP A 5 20.37 -1.54 5.60
C ASP A 5 18.90 -1.67 6.04
N LYS A 6 18.54 -1.04 7.16
CA LYS A 6 17.13 -0.92 7.57
C LYS A 6 16.46 0.11 6.68
N LYS A 7 15.44 -0.31 5.93
CA LYS A 7 14.59 0.57 5.11
C LYS A 7 13.35 0.95 5.90
N TYR A 8 12.98 2.22 5.86
CA TYR A 8 11.83 2.76 6.60
C TYR A 8 10.66 3.04 5.65
N VAL A 9 9.43 3.09 6.18
CA VAL A 9 8.26 3.45 5.36
C VAL A 9 8.42 4.84 4.75
N SER A 10 9.07 5.76 5.47
CA SER A 10 9.41 7.10 4.96
C SER A 10 10.29 7.12 3.72
N ASP A 11 11.01 6.03 3.42
CA ASP A 11 11.87 5.93 2.25
C ASP A 11 11.08 5.60 0.97
N TYR A 12 9.77 5.33 1.10
CA TYR A 12 8.86 4.94 0.03
C TYR A 12 7.70 5.93 -0.06
N PRO A 13 7.80 6.97 -0.92
CA PRO A 13 6.77 8.01 -1.05
C PRO A 13 5.36 7.46 -1.37
N GLU A 14 5.28 6.36 -2.12
CA GLU A 14 4.04 5.67 -2.44
C GLU A 14 3.35 5.09 -1.21
N LEU A 15 4.12 4.58 -0.23
CA LEU A 15 3.56 4.08 1.03
C LEU A 15 3.15 5.24 1.93
N VAL A 16 3.97 6.30 2.00
CA VAL A 16 3.62 7.49 2.78
C VAL A 16 2.32 8.12 2.27
N ALA A 17 2.08 8.11 0.95
CA ALA A 17 0.86 8.61 0.35
C ALA A 17 -0.39 7.81 0.70
N GLU A 18 -0.24 6.51 0.98
CA GLU A 18 -1.34 5.62 1.39
C GLU A 18 -1.46 5.48 2.92
N TRP A 19 -0.63 6.19 3.69
CA TRP A 19 -0.68 6.12 5.15
C TRP A 19 -1.97 6.73 5.69
N HIS A 20 -2.73 5.95 6.47
CA HIS A 20 -4.01 6.43 6.97
C HIS A 20 -3.83 7.59 7.97
N PRO A 21 -4.44 8.76 7.74
CA PRO A 21 -4.17 9.98 8.52
C PRO A 21 -4.68 9.97 9.96
N SER A 22 -5.70 9.16 10.29
CA SER A 22 -6.37 9.18 11.59
C SER A 22 -6.28 7.86 12.35
N LYS A 23 -6.40 6.71 11.67
CA LYS A 23 -6.43 5.40 12.34
C LYS A 23 -5.09 4.93 12.89
N ASN A 24 -3.99 5.49 12.40
CA ASN A 24 -2.66 5.23 12.92
C ASN A 24 -2.32 6.11 14.15
N GLY A 25 -3.18 7.06 14.52
CA GLY A 25 -2.97 7.92 15.69
C GLY A 25 -1.63 8.69 15.60
N ASN A 26 -0.74 8.44 16.56
CA ASN A 26 0.58 9.09 16.64
C ASN A 26 1.70 8.28 15.95
N LEU A 27 1.35 7.21 15.25
CA LEU A 27 2.34 6.40 14.53
C LEU A 27 2.82 7.18 13.30
N LEU A 28 4.14 7.33 13.21
CA LEU A 28 4.81 8.07 12.13
C LEU A 28 5.54 7.09 11.20
N PRO A 29 5.43 7.24 9.87
CA PRO A 29 6.11 6.36 8.90
C PRO A 29 7.63 6.20 9.10
N ASP A 30 8.31 7.21 9.66
CA ASP A 30 9.76 7.21 9.91
C ASP A 30 10.18 6.29 11.08
N LYS A 31 9.23 5.84 11.91
CA LYS A 31 9.50 4.92 13.03
C LYS A 31 9.36 3.46 12.64
N PHE A 32 8.78 3.19 11.48
CA PHE A 32 8.47 1.84 11.05
C PHE A 32 9.44 1.38 9.97
N HIS A 33 10.05 0.22 10.21
CA HIS A 33 10.92 -0.43 9.24
C HIS A 33 10.11 -1.42 8.40
N VAL A 34 10.43 -1.44 7.11
CA VAL A 34 9.93 -2.43 6.16
C VAL A 34 10.47 -3.80 6.58
N GLY A 35 9.61 -4.81 6.61
CA GLY A 35 9.98 -6.13 7.17
C GLY A 35 9.49 -6.36 8.61
N SER A 36 8.94 -5.35 9.29
CA SER A 36 8.39 -5.53 10.65
C SER A 36 7.03 -6.23 10.64
N HIS A 37 6.72 -6.97 11.70
CA HIS A 37 5.39 -7.58 11.90
C HIS A 37 4.34 -6.61 12.46
N GLU A 38 4.65 -5.31 12.46
CA GLU A 38 3.75 -4.26 12.95
C GLU A 38 2.60 -4.05 11.96
N LYS A 39 1.39 -3.92 12.48
CA LYS A 39 0.18 -3.69 11.69
C LYS A 39 -0.17 -2.22 11.68
N VAL A 40 -0.34 -1.65 10.49
CA VAL A 40 -0.71 -0.25 10.29
C VAL A 40 -1.88 -0.14 9.32
N TRP A 41 -2.67 0.92 9.50
CA TRP A 41 -3.79 1.24 8.63
C TRP A 41 -3.33 1.99 7.40
N TRP A 42 -3.90 1.63 6.27
CA TRP A 42 -3.68 2.28 4.99
C TRP A 42 -5.01 2.78 4.45
N GLU A 43 -4.95 3.81 3.62
CA GLU A 43 -6.06 4.40 2.89
C GLU A 43 -5.58 4.74 1.48
N CYS A 44 -6.23 4.19 0.45
CA CYS A 44 -5.90 4.56 -0.93
C CYS A 44 -6.66 5.81 -1.35
N SER A 45 -6.24 6.44 -2.45
CA SER A 45 -6.87 7.65 -3.01
C SER A 45 -8.37 7.51 -3.36
N LYS A 46 -8.90 6.28 -3.40
CA LYS A 46 -10.34 6.00 -3.61
C LYS A 46 -11.14 5.93 -2.31
N GLY A 47 -10.50 6.08 -1.14
CA GLY A 47 -11.13 6.01 0.18
C GLY A 47 -11.34 4.59 0.70
N TYR A 48 -10.65 3.59 0.13
CA TYR A 48 -10.64 2.24 0.72
C TYR A 48 -9.56 2.15 1.77
N GLU A 49 -9.91 1.54 2.90
CA GLU A 49 -9.04 1.40 4.06
C GLU A 49 -8.76 -0.07 4.37
N TRP A 50 -7.53 -0.41 4.76
CA TRP A 50 -7.16 -1.77 5.18
C TRP A 50 -6.10 -1.78 6.28
N LEU A 51 -6.03 -2.86 7.05
CA LEU A 51 -5.04 -3.10 8.09
C LEU A 51 -4.15 -4.27 7.66
N THR A 52 -2.83 -4.08 7.66
CA THR A 52 -1.88 -5.11 7.23
C THR A 52 -0.51 -4.93 7.86
N GLU A 53 0.30 -5.99 7.84
CA GLU A 53 1.67 -6.02 8.39
C GLU A 53 2.67 -5.42 7.40
N LEU A 54 3.65 -4.67 7.92
CA LEU A 54 4.75 -4.09 7.13
C LEU A 54 5.74 -5.13 6.57
N GLY A 55 5.67 -6.36 7.08
CA GLY A 55 6.64 -7.43 6.83
C GLY A 55 6.35 -8.29 5.62
N CYS A 56 5.13 -8.23 5.06
CA CYS A 56 4.72 -9.11 3.97
C CYS A 56 5.19 -8.62 2.57
N GLU A 57 6.28 -7.85 2.50
CA GLU A 57 6.95 -7.44 1.24
C GLU A 57 6.24 -6.35 0.40
N LEU A 58 5.89 -5.21 1.03
CA LEU A 58 5.11 -4.08 0.45
C LEU A 58 3.61 -4.36 0.42
N ALA A 59 2.94 -4.22 1.57
CA ALA A 59 1.50 -4.45 1.70
C ALA A 59 0.59 -3.42 0.97
N GLY A 60 1.12 -2.79 -0.10
CA GLY A 60 0.50 -1.77 -0.94
C GLY A 60 0.85 -1.87 -2.44
N VAL A 61 1.34 -2.98 -3.00
CA VAL A 61 1.40 -3.12 -4.49
C VAL A 61 0.00 -3.22 -5.14
N GLN A 62 -1.09 -3.10 -4.37
CA GLN A 62 -2.45 -3.10 -4.93
C GLN A 62 -3.34 -1.98 -4.35
N ALA A 63 -2.94 -0.73 -4.58
CA ALA A 63 -3.90 0.29 -5.03
C ALA A 63 -3.57 0.86 -6.42
N VAL A 64 -2.59 0.31 -7.15
CA VAL A 64 -2.57 0.44 -8.61
C VAL A 64 -3.68 -0.41 -9.19
N GLN A 65 -4.81 0.26 -9.46
CA GLN A 65 -5.65 0.06 -10.63
C GLN A 65 -6.06 -1.41 -10.91
N ASN A 66 -7.35 -1.71 -10.62
CA ASN A 66 -8.16 -2.75 -11.28
C ASN A 66 -8.14 -4.18 -10.77
N VAL A 67 -9.14 -4.48 -9.93
CA VAL A 67 -9.86 -5.77 -10.00
C VAL A 67 -11.27 -5.59 -10.60
N GLN A 68 -11.55 -4.45 -11.27
CA GLN A 68 -12.80 -4.23 -12.02
C GLN A 68 -12.61 -3.98 -13.53
N GLU A 69 -11.45 -3.52 -14.02
CA GLU A 69 -11.25 -3.32 -15.48
C GLU A 69 -10.85 -4.59 -16.26
N LEU A 70 -10.84 -5.77 -15.64
CA LEU A 70 -10.80 -7.01 -16.43
C LEU A 70 -12.18 -7.40 -16.99
N TRP A 71 -13.27 -6.84 -16.47
CA TRP A 71 -14.61 -7.00 -17.05
C TRP A 71 -14.87 -6.05 -18.24
N LEU A 72 -14.25 -4.86 -18.27
CA LEU A 72 -14.38 -3.93 -19.40
C LEU A 72 -13.48 -4.30 -20.59
N LEU A 73 -12.30 -4.88 -20.36
CA LEU A 73 -11.43 -5.38 -21.44
C LEU A 73 -12.01 -6.60 -22.17
N LEU A 74 -12.90 -7.38 -21.53
CA LEU A 74 -13.57 -8.52 -22.17
C LEU A 74 -14.84 -8.09 -22.96
N ILE A 75 -15.50 -7.00 -22.59
CA ILE A 75 -16.72 -6.52 -23.29
C ILE A 75 -16.36 -5.60 -24.47
N ALA A 76 -15.25 -4.86 -24.41
CA ALA A 76 -14.82 -3.96 -25.49
C ALA A 76 -14.40 -4.67 -26.80
N ARG A 77 -14.32 -6.01 -26.81
CA ARG A 77 -13.99 -6.80 -28.02
C ARG A 77 -15.21 -7.28 -28.81
N HIS A 78 -16.44 -6.90 -28.43
CA HIS A 78 -17.68 -7.31 -29.11
C HIS A 78 -18.60 -6.15 -29.53
N ILE A 79 -18.13 -4.89 -29.46
CA ILE A 79 -18.86 -3.73 -30.01
C ILE A 79 -18.05 -3.03 -31.14
N TRP A 80 -16.85 -3.54 -31.47
CA TRP A 80 -16.16 -3.18 -32.70
C TRP A 80 -15.56 -4.40 -33.41
N SER A 81 -16.45 -5.27 -33.88
CA SER A 81 -16.33 -6.06 -35.12
C SER A 81 -17.70 -6.58 -35.52
#